data_AF-A0A7S2H1L5-F1
#
_entry.id   AF-A0A7S2H1L5-F1
#
_cell.length_a   1.000
_cell.length_b   1.000
_cell.length_c   1.000
_cell.angle_alpha   90.00
_cell.angle_beta   90.00
_cell.angle_gamma   90.00
#
_symmetry.space_group_name_H-M   'P 1'
#
loop_
_entity.id
_entity.type
_entity.pdbx_description
1 polymer ?
#
loop_
_entity_poly.entity_id
_entity_poly.type
_entity_poly.pdbx_seq_one_letter_code
_entity_poly.pdbx_strand_id
1 'polypeptide(L)'
;FVWDEIPLITKDGGFEIVRNFVVEIDLNSGRNNDDGKKPKIYRMYRATLNGEKITASDAMTILSFFAISAGHVKMHALANWAVNLQHPECDPYVKKCGVVTVMYNHFGMGFGGLASKLHKWGWCTHDFGKNIGRVFDFGLSQGIPCHRNIRTIAPYSELADFVLKTRNCFLTLFSNRKYKSKFPGIDGEALFVGTILHSVDHSLFEKNMEDPFWLDVTHPRFGAMAECCRFVRVGFVPDLPDPMPLFARRKYQTAPMPFFQEVYAKAAIFNKELADHMDTCIVK
;
A
#
# COMPACT_ATOMS: atom_id res chain seq x y z
N PHE A 1 1.37 -17.79 -3.57
CA PHE A 1 0.89 -16.54 -4.18
C PHE A 1 1.23 -16.56 -5.66
N VAL A 2 0.29 -16.16 -6.52
CA VAL A 2 0.45 -16.22 -7.98
C VAL A 2 0.03 -14.87 -8.55
N TRP A 3 0.89 -14.31 -9.41
CA TRP A 3 0.59 -13.16 -10.24
C TRP A 3 0.66 -13.62 -11.69
N ASP A 4 -0.51 -13.63 -12.35
CA ASP A 4 -0.62 -14.07 -13.74
C ASP A 4 0.20 -13.18 -14.68
N GLU A 5 0.18 -11.87 -14.41
CA GLU A 5 0.96 -10.86 -15.11
C GLU A 5 1.47 -9.82 -14.11
N ILE A 6 2.76 -9.49 -14.19
CA ILE A 6 3.39 -8.46 -13.36
C ILE A 6 4.23 -7.52 -14.26
N PRO A 7 3.98 -6.21 -14.22
CA PRO A 7 4.76 -5.25 -15.00
C PRO A 7 6.10 -4.98 -14.30
N LEU A 8 7.19 -4.96 -15.08
CA LEU A 8 8.53 -4.67 -14.59
C LEU A 8 9.17 -3.52 -15.39
N ILE A 9 10.20 -2.93 -14.77
CA ILE A 9 11.14 -2.04 -15.46
C ILE A 9 12.45 -2.79 -15.64
N THR A 10 12.91 -2.89 -16.89
CA THR A 10 14.21 -3.48 -17.21
C THR A 10 15.34 -2.50 -16.85
N LYS A 11 16.57 -3.00 -16.74
CA LYS A 11 17.73 -2.17 -16.35
C LYS A 11 17.94 -0.93 -17.23
N ASP A 12 17.64 -1.01 -18.52
CA ASP A 12 17.69 0.12 -19.47
C ASP A 12 16.47 1.06 -19.39
N GLY A 13 15.63 0.89 -18.36
CA GLY A 13 14.41 1.66 -18.16
C GLY A 13 13.25 1.24 -19.06
N GLY A 14 13.37 0.12 -19.79
CA GLY A 14 12.31 -0.46 -20.61
C GLY A 14 11.13 -1.00 -19.79
N PHE A 15 10.00 -1.23 -20.46
CA PHE A 15 8.79 -1.80 -19.86
C PHE A 15 8.60 -3.22 -20.35
N GLU A 16 8.49 -4.18 -19.43
CA GLU A 16 8.16 -5.57 -19.77
C GLU A 16 6.98 -6.07 -18.92
N ILE A 17 6.20 -6.99 -19.48
CA ILE A 17 5.20 -7.76 -18.75
C ILE A 17 5.70 -9.19 -18.72
N VAL A 18 5.93 -9.70 -17.52
CA VAL A 18 6.28 -11.10 -17.27
C VAL A 18 5.04 -11.84 -16.81
N ARG A 19 4.93 -13.10 -17.22
CA ARG A 19 3.82 -13.97 -16.88
C ARG A 19 4.22 -14.89 -15.74
N ASN A 20 3.23 -15.35 -14.97
CA ASN A 20 3.42 -16.41 -13.98
C ASN A 20 4.58 -16.13 -13.00
N PHE A 21 4.45 -15.06 -12.21
CA PHE A 21 5.30 -14.89 -11.03
C PHE A 21 4.66 -15.64 -9.87
N VAL A 22 5.38 -16.61 -9.31
CA VAL A 22 4.88 -17.50 -8.26
C VAL A 22 5.81 -17.43 -7.07
N VAL A 23 5.24 -17.24 -5.89
CA VAL A 23 5.93 -17.30 -4.60
C VAL A 23 5.24 -18.30 -3.70
N GLU A 24 5.95 -19.34 -3.31
CA GLU A 24 5.49 -20.39 -2.41
C GLU A 24 6.08 -20.17 -1.03
N ILE A 25 5.22 -20.20 -0.01
CA ILE A 25 5.59 -19.98 1.38
C ILE A 25 5.33 -21.28 2.15
N ASP A 26 6.31 -21.71 2.94
CA ASP A 26 6.13 -22.82 3.88
C ASP A 26 5.35 -22.34 5.11
N LEU A 27 4.09 -22.72 5.20
CA LEU A 27 3.23 -22.37 6.33
C LEU A 27 3.56 -23.18 7.60
N ASN A 28 4.28 -24.30 7.47
CA ASN A 28 4.67 -25.12 8.61
C ASN A 28 5.90 -24.53 9.32
N SER A 29 6.76 -23.79 8.61
CA SER A 29 7.93 -23.15 9.22
C SER A 29 7.56 -22.17 10.33
N GLY A 30 6.39 -21.54 10.23
CA GLY A 30 5.90 -20.55 11.18
C GLY A 30 5.15 -21.13 12.40
N ARG A 31 5.09 -22.45 12.57
CA ARG A 31 4.32 -23.12 13.65
C ARG A 31 5.14 -23.53 14.88
N ASN A 32 6.48 -23.49 14.85
CA ASN A 32 7.31 -24.27 15.77
C ASN A 32 7.97 -23.54 16.96
N ASN A 33 7.49 -22.36 17.40
CA ASN A 33 7.95 -21.77 18.66
C ASN A 33 6.75 -21.49 19.58
N ASP A 34 6.36 -22.51 20.33
CA ASP A 34 5.17 -22.59 21.20
C ASP A 34 5.26 -21.75 22.48
N ASP A 35 6.20 -20.80 22.57
CA ASP A 35 6.32 -19.92 23.74
C ASP A 35 5.37 -18.71 23.67
N GLY A 36 4.67 -18.51 22.54
CA GLY A 36 3.75 -17.39 22.31
C GLY A 36 4.43 -16.01 22.34
N LYS A 37 5.77 -15.97 22.42
CA LYS A 37 6.56 -14.75 22.61
C LYS A 37 7.30 -14.33 21.35
N LYS A 38 7.57 -15.26 20.43
CA LYS A 38 8.25 -14.96 19.18
C LYS A 38 7.27 -14.76 18.02
N PRO A 39 7.48 -13.77 17.15
CA PRO A 39 6.68 -13.61 15.94
C PRO A 39 6.78 -14.85 15.07
N LYS A 40 5.66 -15.21 14.41
CA LYS A 40 5.63 -16.33 13.47
C LYS A 40 6.44 -15.97 12.23
N ILE A 41 7.51 -16.72 11.96
CA ILE A 41 8.37 -16.51 10.79
C ILE A 41 8.05 -17.57 9.74
N TYR A 42 7.49 -17.12 8.63
CA TYR A 42 7.24 -17.96 7.46
C TYR A 42 8.39 -17.83 6.47
N ARG A 43 8.81 -18.96 5.88
CA ARG A 43 9.93 -18.98 4.94
C ARG A 43 9.42 -19.06 3.52
N MET A 44 10.02 -18.28 2.63
CA MET A 44 9.87 -18.48 1.20
C MET A 44 10.51 -19.83 0.83
N TYR A 45 9.67 -20.77 0.38
CA TYR A 45 10.10 -22.10 -0.04
C TYR A 45 10.68 -22.06 -1.46
N ARG A 46 9.98 -21.37 -2.36
CA ARG A 46 10.33 -21.28 -3.78
C ARG A 46 9.76 -20.01 -4.39
N ALA A 47 10.51 -19.41 -5.30
CA ALA A 47 10.01 -18.35 -6.17
C ALA A 47 10.37 -18.67 -7.63
N THR A 48 9.44 -18.43 -8.54
CA THR A 48 9.65 -18.62 -9.98
C THR A 48 9.11 -17.46 -10.79
N LEU A 49 9.78 -17.13 -11.89
CA LEU A 49 9.37 -16.12 -12.87
C LEU A 49 9.32 -16.77 -14.25
N ASN A 50 8.16 -16.81 -14.90
CA ASN A 50 7.94 -17.60 -16.13
C ASN A 50 8.36 -19.09 -15.98
N GLY A 51 8.25 -19.65 -14.76
CA GLY A 51 8.67 -21.02 -14.45
C GLY A 51 10.15 -21.21 -14.13
N GLU A 52 10.99 -20.19 -14.34
CA GLU A 52 12.41 -20.23 -13.96
C GLU A 52 12.57 -19.89 -12.48
N LYS A 53 13.40 -20.66 -11.77
CA LYS A 53 13.70 -20.40 -10.36
C LYS A 53 14.49 -19.11 -10.22
N ILE A 54 14.05 -18.22 -9.33
CA ILE A 54 14.75 -16.98 -8.98
C ILE A 54 15.13 -16.97 -7.50
N THR A 55 16.03 -16.05 -7.13
CA THR A 55 16.45 -15.91 -5.73
C THR A 55 15.36 -15.23 -4.89
N ALA A 56 15.47 -15.35 -3.57
CA ALA A 56 14.59 -14.62 -2.66
C ALA A 56 14.76 -13.09 -2.78
N SER A 57 15.99 -12.62 -3.07
CA SER A 57 16.29 -11.20 -3.29
C SER A 57 15.58 -10.65 -4.54
N ASP A 58 15.62 -11.42 -5.63
CA ASP A 58 14.91 -11.07 -6.87
C ASP A 58 13.41 -11.02 -6.66
N ALA A 59 12.86 -12.06 -6.01
CA ALA A 59 11.43 -12.16 -5.73
C ALA A 59 10.96 -10.99 -4.87
N MET A 60 11.73 -10.62 -3.85
CA MET A 60 11.42 -9.48 -3.00
C MET A 60 11.55 -8.14 -3.75
N THR A 61 12.55 -7.97 -4.63
CA THR A 61 12.66 -6.76 -5.46
C THR A 61 11.42 -6.59 -6.36
N ILE A 62 10.97 -7.68 -6.99
CA ILE A 62 9.77 -7.71 -7.82
C ILE A 62 8.51 -7.41 -6.99
N LEU A 63 8.36 -8.04 -5.82
CA LEU A 63 7.23 -7.81 -4.92
C LEU A 63 7.18 -6.37 -4.42
N SER A 64 8.32 -5.83 -3.97
CA SER A 64 8.44 -4.45 -3.52
C SER A 64 8.10 -3.48 -4.64
N PHE A 65 8.61 -3.72 -5.85
CA PHE A 65 8.32 -2.87 -7.00
C PHE A 65 6.83 -2.90 -7.35
N PHE A 66 6.21 -4.07 -7.39
CA PHE A 66 4.77 -4.20 -7.62
C PHE A 66 3.96 -3.51 -6.52
N ALA A 67 4.34 -3.70 -5.25
CA ALA A 67 3.66 -3.12 -4.11
C ALA A 67 3.61 -1.60 -4.16
N ILE A 68 4.69 -0.93 -4.58
CA ILE A 68 4.76 0.54 -4.69
C ILE A 68 4.25 1.11 -6.02
N SER A 69 4.00 0.26 -7.03
CA SER A 69 3.64 0.70 -8.38
C SER A 69 2.26 0.19 -8.82
N ALA A 70 2.21 -0.85 -9.64
CA ALA A 70 0.99 -1.38 -10.23
C ALA A 70 -0.03 -1.87 -9.18
N GLY A 71 0.44 -2.34 -8.02
CA GLY A 71 -0.40 -2.65 -6.88
C GLY A 71 -0.92 -1.39 -6.18
N HIS A 72 -0.01 -0.47 -5.82
CA HIS A 72 -0.33 0.73 -5.05
C HIS A 72 -1.32 1.66 -5.76
N VAL A 73 -1.13 1.89 -7.07
CA VAL A 73 -1.91 2.87 -7.83
C VAL A 73 -3.40 2.54 -7.84
N LYS A 74 -3.77 1.26 -7.68
CA LYS A 74 -5.17 0.81 -7.57
C LYS A 74 -5.85 1.37 -6.32
N MET A 75 -5.13 1.44 -5.19
CA MET A 75 -5.64 2.00 -3.94
C MET A 75 -5.87 3.51 -4.08
N HIS A 76 -4.92 4.23 -4.69
CA HIS A 76 -5.08 5.65 -5.01
C HIS A 76 -6.27 5.92 -5.93
N ALA A 77 -6.43 5.11 -6.99
CA ALA A 77 -7.54 5.24 -7.92
C ALA A 77 -8.90 5.03 -7.25
N LEU A 78 -9.02 3.99 -6.40
CA LEU A 78 -10.23 3.76 -5.62
C LEU A 78 -10.54 4.91 -4.66
N ALA A 79 -9.53 5.47 -4.00
CA ALA A 79 -9.73 6.54 -3.03
C ALA A 79 -10.29 7.84 -3.64
N ASN A 80 -10.26 8.01 -4.97
CA ASN A 80 -10.98 9.11 -5.61
C ASN A 80 -12.51 9.01 -5.41
N TRP A 81 -13.04 7.81 -5.16
CA TRP A 81 -14.44 7.58 -4.80
C TRP A 81 -14.72 7.76 -3.30
N ALA A 82 -13.67 8.00 -2.50
CA ALA A 82 -13.76 8.26 -1.07
C ALA A 82 -13.99 9.74 -0.72
N VAL A 83 -14.07 10.62 -1.73
CA VAL A 83 -14.11 12.07 -1.53
C VAL A 83 -15.31 12.71 -2.23
N ASN A 84 -15.92 13.69 -1.59
CA ASN A 84 -16.95 14.53 -2.21
C ASN A 84 -16.84 15.96 -1.67
N LEU A 85 -15.94 16.73 -2.28
CA LEU A 85 -15.59 18.07 -1.80
C LEU A 85 -16.69 19.11 -2.06
N GLN A 86 -17.55 18.86 -3.04
CA GLN A 86 -18.58 19.81 -3.48
C GLN A 86 -19.88 19.69 -2.68
N HIS A 87 -20.10 18.58 -1.97
CA HIS A 87 -21.36 18.41 -1.25
C HIS A 87 -21.45 19.32 -0.02
N PRO A 88 -22.50 20.15 0.12
CA PRO A 88 -22.61 21.13 1.20
C PRO A 88 -22.64 20.44 2.58
N GLU A 89 -23.34 19.32 2.70
CA GLU A 89 -23.52 18.60 3.97
C GLU A 89 -22.34 17.68 4.37
N CYS A 90 -21.30 17.55 3.53
CA CYS A 90 -20.14 16.75 3.88
C CYS A 90 -19.41 17.40 5.07
N ASP A 91 -19.04 16.58 6.06
CA ASP A 91 -18.43 17.04 7.30
C ASP A 91 -17.15 17.86 7.03
N PRO A 92 -16.92 19.00 7.70
CA PRO A 92 -15.76 19.85 7.45
C PRO A 92 -14.42 19.13 7.58
N TYR A 93 -14.29 18.19 8.53
CA TYR A 93 -13.06 17.42 8.69
C TYR A 93 -12.88 16.41 7.54
N VAL A 94 -13.96 15.74 7.13
CA VAL A 94 -13.94 14.83 5.97
C VAL A 94 -13.59 15.59 4.69
N LYS A 95 -14.10 16.81 4.49
CA LYS A 95 -13.68 17.68 3.38
C LYS A 95 -12.19 18.00 3.41
N LYS A 96 -11.63 18.34 4.58
CA LYS A 96 -10.19 18.57 4.75
C LYS A 96 -9.39 17.33 4.34
N CYS A 97 -9.76 16.15 4.84
CA CYS A 97 -9.12 14.88 4.48
C CYS A 97 -9.24 14.56 2.98
N GLY A 98 -10.37 14.94 2.37
CA GLY A 98 -10.57 14.81 0.93
C GLY A 98 -9.66 15.71 0.10
N VAL A 99 -9.41 16.96 0.54
CA VAL A 99 -8.45 17.87 -0.13
C VAL A 99 -7.06 17.27 -0.11
N VAL A 100 -6.63 16.73 1.03
CA VAL A 100 -5.33 16.05 1.17
C VAL A 100 -5.25 14.86 0.21
N THR A 101 -6.28 14.00 0.20
CA THR A 101 -6.35 12.82 -0.67
C THR A 101 -6.23 13.19 -2.15
N VAL A 102 -6.97 14.21 -2.61
CA VAL A 102 -6.91 14.68 -4.02
C VAL A 102 -5.51 15.22 -4.34
N MET A 103 -4.93 16.00 -3.43
CA MET A 103 -3.59 16.57 -3.60
C MET A 103 -2.51 15.48 -3.69
N TYR A 104 -2.53 14.49 -2.80
CA TYR A 104 -1.56 13.37 -2.82
C TYR A 104 -1.71 12.50 -4.06
N ASN A 105 -2.95 12.20 -4.47
CA ASN A 105 -3.20 11.50 -5.73
C ASN A 105 -2.62 12.27 -6.93
N HIS A 106 -2.78 13.60 -6.94
CA HIS A 106 -2.21 14.45 -7.99
C HIS A 106 -0.67 14.41 -7.99
N PHE A 107 -0.02 14.45 -6.82
CA PHE A 107 1.43 14.33 -6.72
C PHE A 107 1.94 12.97 -7.21
N GLY A 108 1.24 11.88 -6.88
CA GLY A 108 1.56 10.54 -7.37
C GLY A 108 1.57 10.45 -8.90
N MET A 109 0.59 11.08 -9.58
CA MET A 109 0.57 11.17 -11.04
C MET A 109 1.80 11.89 -11.63
N GLY A 110 2.39 12.82 -10.88
CA GLY A 110 3.61 13.53 -11.27
C GLY A 110 4.91 12.74 -11.07
N PHE A 111 4.87 11.56 -10.46
CA PHE A 111 6.05 10.80 -10.05
C PHE A 111 7.00 10.49 -11.22
N GLY A 112 6.49 10.09 -12.38
CA GLY A 112 7.34 9.79 -13.55
C GLY A 112 8.19 10.98 -14.00
N GLY A 113 7.59 12.18 -13.98
CA GLY A 113 8.31 13.42 -14.30
C GLY A 113 9.37 13.78 -13.25
N LEU A 114 9.10 13.52 -11.97
CA LEU A 114 10.09 13.67 -10.90
C LEU A 114 11.25 12.67 -11.09
N ALA A 115 10.94 11.39 -11.27
CA ALA A 115 11.91 10.32 -11.47
C ALA A 115 12.89 10.61 -12.63
N SER A 116 12.38 11.03 -13.79
CA SER A 116 13.26 11.39 -14.91
C SER A 116 14.12 12.63 -14.65
N LYS A 117 13.66 13.58 -13.81
CA LYS A 117 14.50 14.73 -13.39
C LYS A 117 15.62 14.29 -12.46
N LEU A 118 15.34 13.40 -11.51
CA LEU A 118 16.34 12.86 -10.58
C LEU A 118 17.47 12.14 -11.33
N HIS A 119 17.13 11.35 -12.34
CA HIS A 119 18.12 10.74 -13.23
C HIS A 119 18.94 11.80 -13.99
N LYS A 120 18.29 12.81 -14.58
CA LYS A 120 19.00 13.90 -15.29
C LYS A 120 19.92 14.71 -14.38
N TRP A 121 19.61 14.83 -13.10
CA TRP A 121 20.47 15.48 -12.11
C TRP A 121 21.58 14.57 -11.57
N GLY A 122 21.62 13.30 -11.98
CA GLY A 122 22.61 12.33 -11.51
C GLY A 122 22.34 11.79 -10.10
N TRP A 123 21.11 11.92 -9.58
CA TRP A 123 20.73 11.37 -8.28
C TRP A 123 20.23 9.92 -8.37
N CYS A 124 19.87 9.47 -9.58
CA CYS A 124 19.57 8.09 -9.88
C CYS A 124 20.44 7.62 -11.05
N THR A 125 20.85 6.36 -11.00
CA THR A 125 21.64 5.70 -12.04
C THR A 125 20.78 5.29 -13.23
N HIS A 126 19.50 4.99 -12.99
CA HIS A 126 18.56 4.52 -14.00
C HIS A 126 17.41 5.52 -14.22
N ASP A 127 16.99 5.71 -15.48
CA ASP A 127 15.79 6.47 -15.81
C ASP A 127 14.53 5.60 -15.77
N PHE A 128 14.07 5.26 -14.56
CA PHE A 128 12.80 4.56 -14.40
C PHE A 128 11.58 5.46 -14.67
N GLY A 129 11.76 6.79 -14.72
CA GLY A 129 10.68 7.74 -14.97
C GLY A 129 10.05 7.65 -16.35
N LYS A 130 10.82 7.21 -17.36
CA LYS A 130 10.35 7.07 -18.75
C LYS A 130 9.17 6.11 -18.91
N ASN A 131 9.16 5.00 -18.15
CA ASN A 131 8.17 3.93 -18.33
C ASN A 131 7.36 3.63 -17.06
N ILE A 132 7.63 4.25 -15.91
CA ILE A 132 6.83 4.03 -14.70
C ILE A 132 5.35 4.38 -14.89
N GLY A 133 5.04 5.39 -15.72
CA GLY A 133 3.65 5.69 -16.09
C GLY A 133 2.94 4.51 -16.74
N ARG A 134 3.62 3.75 -17.60
CA ARG A 134 3.06 2.55 -18.24
C ARG A 134 2.84 1.41 -17.24
N VAL A 135 3.69 1.31 -16.21
CA VAL A 135 3.49 0.38 -15.09
C VAL A 135 2.22 0.74 -14.32
N PHE A 136 2.00 2.03 -14.06
CA PHE A 136 0.78 2.51 -13.42
C PHE A 136 -0.46 2.26 -14.27
N ASP A 137 -0.42 2.61 -15.56
CA ASP A 137 -1.53 2.39 -16.49
C ASP A 137 -1.88 0.90 -16.62
N PHE A 138 -0.88 0.02 -16.67
CA PHE A 138 -1.07 -1.42 -16.66
C PHE A 138 -1.71 -1.90 -15.35
N GLY A 139 -1.22 -1.41 -14.21
CA GLY A 139 -1.85 -1.69 -12.92
C GLY A 139 -3.34 -1.33 -12.93
N LEU A 140 -3.67 -0.11 -13.35
CA LEU A 140 -5.06 0.36 -13.42
C LEU A 140 -5.93 -0.48 -14.36
N SER A 141 -5.41 -0.88 -15.52
CA SER A 141 -6.17 -1.63 -16.52
C SER A 141 -6.53 -3.06 -16.08
N GLN A 142 -5.76 -3.66 -15.16
CA GLN A 142 -6.05 -4.98 -14.60
C GLN A 142 -7.22 -4.99 -13.61
N GLY A 143 -7.67 -3.82 -13.13
CA GLY A 143 -8.65 -3.74 -12.06
C GLY A 143 -8.18 -4.40 -10.75
N ILE A 144 -9.13 -4.73 -9.88
CA ILE A 144 -8.86 -5.31 -8.56
C ILE A 144 -9.05 -6.83 -8.63
N PRO A 145 -8.01 -7.64 -8.36
CA PRO A 145 -8.14 -9.08 -8.38
C PRO A 145 -9.09 -9.58 -7.28
N CYS A 146 -9.86 -10.62 -7.60
CA CYS A 146 -10.80 -11.22 -6.67
C CYS A 146 -10.07 -12.21 -5.74
N HIS A 147 -9.81 -11.81 -4.49
CA HIS A 147 -9.16 -12.67 -3.49
C HIS A 147 -10.16 -13.54 -2.72
N ARG A 148 -10.88 -14.45 -3.42
CA ARG A 148 -11.92 -15.30 -2.81
C ARG A 148 -11.45 -16.11 -1.60
N ASN A 149 -10.17 -16.49 -1.62
CA ASN A 149 -9.55 -17.32 -0.59
C ASN A 149 -8.84 -16.50 0.50
N ILE A 150 -9.04 -15.19 0.60
CA ILE A 150 -8.36 -14.36 1.62
C ILE A 150 -8.59 -14.87 3.06
N ARG A 151 -9.75 -15.49 3.33
CA ARG A 151 -10.04 -16.08 4.65
C ARG A 151 -9.15 -17.28 4.98
N THR A 152 -8.62 -17.98 3.98
CA THR A 152 -7.73 -19.13 4.21
C THR A 152 -6.35 -18.70 4.67
N ILE A 153 -5.94 -17.46 4.37
CA ILE A 153 -4.65 -16.91 4.81
C ILE A 153 -4.72 -16.20 6.16
N ALA A 154 -5.91 -15.80 6.61
CA ALA A 154 -6.09 -15.04 7.85
C ALA A 154 -5.43 -15.69 9.09
N PRO A 155 -5.49 -17.03 9.30
CA PRO A 155 -4.79 -17.66 10.43
C PRO A 155 -3.26 -17.55 10.40
N TYR A 156 -2.68 -17.17 9.25
CA TYR A 156 -1.24 -17.07 9.00
C TYR A 156 -0.77 -15.64 8.76
N SER A 157 -1.68 -14.66 8.72
CA SER A 157 -1.35 -13.27 8.39
C SER A 157 -2.13 -12.33 9.29
N GLU A 158 -1.42 -11.67 10.21
CA GLU A 158 -1.98 -10.65 11.10
C GLU A 158 -2.65 -9.52 10.31
N LEU A 159 -2.06 -9.14 9.17
CA LEU A 159 -2.66 -8.16 8.27
C LEU A 159 -4.00 -8.64 7.71
N ALA A 160 -4.07 -9.86 7.17
CA ALA A 160 -5.30 -10.36 6.57
C ALA A 160 -6.42 -10.51 7.62
N ASP A 161 -6.10 -11.01 8.81
CA ASP A 161 -7.05 -11.09 9.93
C ASP A 161 -7.53 -9.70 10.38
N PHE A 162 -6.61 -8.76 10.56
CA PHE A 162 -6.93 -7.37 10.91
C PHE A 162 -7.83 -6.71 9.87
N VAL A 163 -7.47 -6.78 8.58
CA VAL A 163 -8.25 -6.18 7.49
C VAL A 163 -9.66 -6.75 7.43
N LEU A 164 -9.82 -8.07 7.54
CA LEU A 164 -11.14 -8.71 7.48
C LEU A 164 -12.05 -8.27 8.63
N LYS A 165 -11.51 -8.19 9.85
CA LYS A 165 -12.27 -7.77 11.04
C LYS A 165 -12.57 -6.27 11.02
N THR A 166 -11.57 -5.45 10.71
CA THR A 166 -11.71 -3.98 10.68
C THR A 166 -12.63 -3.52 9.55
N ARG A 167 -12.58 -4.15 8.36
CA ARG A 167 -13.48 -3.83 7.25
C ARG A 167 -14.96 -4.00 7.64
N ASN A 168 -15.30 -5.09 8.33
CA ASN A 168 -16.67 -5.36 8.74
C ASN A 168 -17.20 -4.28 9.71
N CYS A 169 -16.40 -3.93 10.73
CA CYS A 169 -16.80 -2.91 11.69
C CYS A 169 -16.88 -1.51 11.05
N PHE A 170 -15.95 -1.19 10.15
CA PHE A 170 -15.93 0.05 9.39
C PHE A 170 -17.21 0.22 8.57
N LEU A 171 -17.55 -0.73 7.72
CA LEU A 171 -18.71 -0.62 6.82
C LEU A 171 -20.04 -0.61 7.58
N THR A 172 -20.12 -1.33 8.70
CA THR A 172 -21.26 -1.29 9.61
C THR A 172 -21.45 0.10 10.21
N LEU A 173 -20.37 0.71 10.71
CA LEU A 173 -20.41 2.08 11.24
C LEU A 173 -20.70 3.10 10.15
N PHE A 174 -20.10 2.96 8.98
CA PHE A 174 -20.27 3.88 7.85
C PHE A 174 -21.73 3.92 7.36
N SER A 175 -22.39 2.76 7.39
CA SER A 175 -23.81 2.61 7.01
C SER A 175 -24.78 3.02 8.12
N ASN A 176 -24.29 3.27 9.34
CA ASN A 176 -25.12 3.70 10.45
C ASN A 176 -25.72 5.09 10.19
N ARG A 177 -27.01 5.28 10.47
CA ARG A 177 -27.71 6.57 10.32
C ARG A 177 -27.00 7.72 11.04
N LYS A 178 -26.32 7.45 12.16
CA LYS A 178 -25.49 8.43 12.91
C LYS A 178 -24.42 9.08 12.03
N TYR A 179 -23.83 8.33 11.09
CA TYR A 179 -22.68 8.78 10.30
C TYR A 179 -22.96 8.93 8.82
N LYS A 180 -23.94 8.19 8.26
CA LYS A 180 -24.15 8.14 6.81
C LYS A 180 -24.36 9.53 6.17
N SER A 181 -25.06 10.43 6.85
CA SER A 181 -25.29 11.81 6.37
C SER A 181 -24.02 12.67 6.34
N LYS A 182 -22.96 12.29 7.07
CA LYS A 182 -21.66 12.97 7.08
C LYS A 182 -20.77 12.60 5.89
N PHE A 183 -21.14 11.55 5.15
CA PHE A 183 -20.41 11.02 4.00
C PHE A 183 -21.26 11.02 2.71
N PRO A 184 -21.86 12.15 2.33
CA PRO A 184 -22.77 12.19 1.19
C PRO A 184 -22.00 11.95 -0.12
N GLY A 185 -22.46 10.98 -0.93
CA GLY A 185 -21.83 10.61 -2.19
C GLY A 185 -20.44 9.97 -2.07
N ILE A 186 -19.99 9.64 -0.86
CA ILE A 186 -18.72 8.94 -0.61
C ILE A 186 -19.01 7.43 -0.57
N ASP A 187 -18.20 6.65 -1.29
CA ASP A 187 -18.23 5.20 -1.24
C ASP A 187 -17.48 4.69 0.01
N GLY A 188 -18.13 3.82 0.78
CA GLY A 188 -17.59 3.33 2.05
C GLY A 188 -16.41 2.37 1.88
N GLU A 189 -16.40 1.58 0.81
CA GLU A 189 -15.28 0.69 0.52
C GLU A 189 -14.07 1.50 0.06
N ALA A 190 -14.28 2.47 -0.84
CA ALA A 190 -13.25 3.38 -1.27
C ALA A 190 -12.62 4.14 -0.09
N LEU A 191 -13.44 4.61 0.86
CA LEU A 191 -12.95 5.27 2.06
C LEU A 191 -12.15 4.30 2.94
N PHE A 192 -12.61 3.06 3.13
CA PHE A 192 -11.85 2.04 3.85
C PHE A 192 -10.48 1.78 3.21
N VAL A 193 -10.43 1.60 1.89
CA VAL A 193 -9.19 1.33 1.14
C VAL A 193 -8.23 2.52 1.23
N GLY A 194 -8.72 3.72 0.90
CA GLY A 194 -7.89 4.92 0.86
C GLY A 194 -7.40 5.40 2.22
N THR A 195 -8.06 5.00 3.30
CA THR A 195 -7.68 5.43 4.66
C THR A 195 -6.94 4.32 5.41
N ILE A 196 -7.56 3.16 5.59
CA ILE A 196 -7.01 2.08 6.43
C ILE A 196 -6.02 1.22 5.64
N LEU A 197 -6.39 0.70 4.47
CA LEU A 197 -5.49 -0.19 3.73
C LEU A 197 -4.24 0.55 3.26
N HIS A 198 -4.39 1.74 2.68
CA HIS A 198 -3.27 2.57 2.23
C HIS A 198 -2.28 2.84 3.37
N SER A 199 -2.75 3.32 4.51
CA SER A 199 -1.85 3.69 5.62
C SER A 199 -1.15 2.49 6.26
N VAL A 200 -1.85 1.36 6.39
CA VAL A 200 -1.27 0.11 6.87
C VAL A 200 -0.28 -0.49 5.86
N ASP A 201 -0.56 -0.39 4.55
CA ASP A 201 0.35 -0.84 3.48
C ASP A 201 1.70 -0.13 3.57
N HIS A 202 1.69 1.20 3.72
CA HIS A 202 2.90 1.99 3.93
C HIS A 202 3.66 1.57 5.19
N SER A 203 2.99 1.50 6.34
CA SER A 203 3.64 1.15 7.60
C SER A 203 4.21 -0.28 7.60
N LEU A 204 3.54 -1.22 6.94
CA LEU A 204 4.06 -2.58 6.78
C LEU A 204 5.19 -2.66 5.76
N PHE A 205 5.15 -1.89 4.68
CA PHE A 205 6.27 -1.80 3.76
C PHE A 205 7.51 -1.23 4.47
N GLU A 206 7.30 -0.22 5.32
CA GLU A 206 8.35 0.32 6.17
C GLU A 206 8.96 -0.71 7.11
N LYS A 207 8.11 -1.41 7.86
CA LYS A 207 8.52 -2.43 8.83
C LYS A 207 9.21 -3.62 8.16
N ASN A 208 8.73 -4.06 7.00
CA ASN A 208 9.25 -5.24 6.31
C ASN A 208 10.50 -4.95 5.47
N MET A 209 10.74 -3.68 5.11
CA MET A 209 11.92 -3.21 4.38
C MET A 209 12.62 -2.12 5.21
N GLU A 210 13.11 -2.50 6.39
CA GLU A 210 13.78 -1.58 7.33
C GLU A 210 15.06 -1.01 6.70
N ASP A 211 15.91 -1.87 6.13
CA ASP A 211 17.11 -1.46 5.40
C ASP A 211 16.85 -1.46 3.88
N PRO A 212 16.66 -0.28 3.25
CA PRO A 212 16.48 -0.19 1.81
C PRO A 212 17.73 -0.64 1.03
N PHE A 213 18.92 -0.70 1.64
CA PHE A 213 20.13 -1.16 0.96
C PHE A 213 20.13 -2.65 0.64
N TRP A 214 19.20 -3.41 1.21
CA TRP A 214 18.98 -4.81 0.84
C TRP A 214 18.54 -4.99 -0.64
N LEU A 215 17.94 -3.96 -1.25
CA LEU A 215 17.56 -3.94 -2.66
C LEU A 215 18.78 -3.72 -3.56
N ASP A 216 19.25 -4.71 -4.32
CA ASP A 216 20.47 -4.59 -5.13
C ASP A 216 20.27 -3.75 -6.41
N VAL A 217 20.74 -2.50 -6.37
CA VAL A 217 20.71 -1.57 -7.53
C VAL A 217 21.71 -1.94 -8.62
N THR A 218 22.69 -2.79 -8.34
CA THR A 218 23.67 -3.25 -9.33
C THR A 218 23.19 -4.49 -10.10
N HIS A 219 22.09 -5.10 -9.66
CA HIS A 219 21.54 -6.31 -10.26
C HIS A 219 21.29 -6.13 -11.77
N PRO A 220 21.79 -7.04 -12.63
CA PRO A 220 21.78 -6.84 -14.08
C PRO A 220 20.39 -6.73 -14.70
N ARG A 221 19.39 -7.38 -14.10
CA ARG A 221 17.99 -7.32 -14.55
C ARG A 221 17.12 -6.32 -13.79
N PHE A 222 17.13 -6.42 -12.46
CA PHE A 222 16.21 -5.70 -11.57
C PHE A 222 16.77 -4.42 -10.92
N GLY A 223 18.00 -3.99 -11.27
CA GLY A 223 18.66 -2.83 -10.64
C GLY A 223 17.86 -1.53 -10.71
N ALA A 224 17.19 -1.26 -11.83
CA ALA A 224 16.33 -0.08 -11.98
C ALA A 224 15.10 -0.11 -11.05
N MET A 225 14.47 -1.29 -10.88
CA MET A 225 13.37 -1.47 -9.94
C MET A 225 13.85 -1.34 -8.49
N ALA A 226 14.99 -1.95 -8.15
CA ALA A 226 15.60 -1.82 -6.83
C ALA A 226 15.88 -0.35 -6.49
N GLU A 227 16.41 0.43 -7.44
CA GLU A 227 16.69 1.86 -7.23
C GLU A 227 15.40 2.67 -7.04
N CYS A 228 14.37 2.42 -7.86
CA CYS A 228 13.05 3.02 -7.68
C CYS A 228 12.46 2.67 -6.29
N CYS A 229 12.56 1.41 -5.87
CA CYS A 229 12.09 0.95 -4.57
C CYS A 229 12.82 1.63 -3.41
N ARG A 230 14.15 1.80 -3.49
CA ARG A 230 14.93 2.53 -2.48
C ARG A 230 14.45 3.97 -2.36
N PHE A 231 14.28 4.65 -3.49
CA PHE A 231 13.82 6.03 -3.52
C PHE A 231 12.44 6.20 -2.89
N VAL A 232 11.48 5.35 -3.28
CA VAL A 232 10.12 5.39 -2.72
C VAL A 232 10.14 5.02 -1.24
N ARG A 233 10.88 3.97 -0.85
CA ARG A 233 10.97 3.53 0.54
C ARG A 233 11.49 4.62 1.48
N VAL A 234 12.45 5.42 1.04
CA VAL A 234 13.04 6.49 1.88
C VAL A 234 12.25 7.79 1.79
N GLY A 235 11.71 8.13 0.61
CA GLY A 235 11.10 9.44 0.37
C GLY A 235 9.59 9.53 0.53
N PHE A 236 8.86 8.41 0.46
CA PHE A 236 7.39 8.42 0.32
C PHE A 236 6.66 7.46 1.26
N VAL A 237 7.38 6.58 1.95
CA VAL A 237 6.80 5.56 2.83
C VAL A 237 6.78 5.98 4.30
N PRO A 238 7.80 6.66 4.85
CA PRO A 238 7.75 7.12 6.24
C PRO A 238 6.64 8.14 6.46
N ASP A 239 6.12 8.23 7.68
CA ASP A 239 5.22 9.30 8.08
C ASP A 239 5.89 10.68 7.89
N LEU A 240 5.20 11.60 7.22
CA LEU A 240 5.63 12.99 7.09
C LEU A 240 5.78 13.62 8.46
N PRO A 241 6.65 14.63 8.58
CA PRO A 241 6.80 15.37 9.82
C PRO A 241 5.45 15.93 10.32
N ASP A 242 5.11 15.58 11.56
CA ASP A 242 3.93 16.07 12.27
C ASP A 242 3.78 17.61 12.41
N PRO A 243 4.82 18.47 12.41
CA PRO A 243 4.60 19.91 12.60
C PRO A 243 3.86 20.60 11.46
N MET A 244 3.53 19.92 10.35
CA MET A 244 2.71 20.51 9.29
C MET A 244 1.21 20.55 9.69
N PRO A 245 0.61 21.74 9.88
CA PRO A 245 -0.78 21.88 10.36
C PRO A 245 -1.83 21.20 9.45
N LEU A 246 -1.50 21.03 8.18
CA LEU A 246 -2.35 20.32 7.21
C LEU A 246 -2.55 18.85 7.60
N PHE A 247 -1.53 18.21 8.18
CA PHE A 247 -1.53 16.80 8.57
C PHE A 247 -1.80 16.57 10.06
N ALA A 248 -1.91 17.66 10.85
CA ALA A 248 -2.28 17.57 12.24
C ALA A 248 -3.60 16.80 12.41
N ARG A 249 -3.60 15.81 13.31
CA ARG A 249 -4.74 14.93 13.63
C ARG A 249 -5.23 14.09 12.45
N ARG A 250 -4.33 13.67 11.54
CA ARG A 250 -4.67 12.73 10.47
C ARG A 250 -4.93 11.30 10.96
N LYS A 251 -4.35 10.90 12.10
CA LYS A 251 -4.52 9.56 12.67
C LYS A 251 -5.94 9.35 13.16
N TYR A 252 -6.49 8.14 12.96
CA TYR A 252 -7.84 7.82 13.41
C TYR A 252 -8.06 8.08 14.92
N GLN A 253 -7.05 7.78 15.75
CA GLN A 253 -7.11 7.96 17.20
C GLN A 253 -7.32 9.42 17.62
N THR A 254 -6.72 10.37 16.89
CA THR A 254 -6.71 11.80 17.24
C THR A 254 -7.62 12.64 16.35
N ALA A 255 -8.26 12.02 15.35
CA ALA A 255 -9.24 12.65 14.49
C ALA A 255 -10.39 13.24 15.31
N PRO A 256 -10.88 14.45 14.98
CA PRO A 256 -11.96 15.10 15.72
C PRO A 256 -13.35 14.50 15.48
N MET A 257 -13.53 13.72 14.41
CA MET A 257 -14.82 13.12 14.06
C MET A 257 -15.01 11.79 14.81
N PRO A 258 -16.12 11.59 15.57
CA PRO A 258 -16.36 10.39 16.36
C PRO A 258 -16.34 9.07 15.56
N PHE A 259 -16.71 9.12 14.27
CA PHE A 259 -16.65 7.96 13.39
C PHE A 259 -15.26 7.31 13.37
N PHE A 260 -14.19 8.09 13.14
CA PHE A 260 -12.83 7.56 13.05
C PHE A 260 -12.33 7.03 14.41
N GLN A 261 -12.66 7.73 15.50
CA GLN A 261 -12.30 7.29 16.85
C GLN A 261 -12.99 5.96 17.22
N GLU A 262 -14.27 5.80 16.88
CA GLU A 262 -15.01 4.54 17.13
C GLU A 262 -14.49 3.39 16.28
N VAL A 263 -14.10 3.64 15.02
CA VAL A 263 -13.41 2.64 14.19
C VAL A 263 -12.08 2.25 14.83
N TYR A 264 -11.26 3.22 15.25
CA TYR A 264 -9.98 2.96 15.92
C TYR A 264 -10.15 2.11 17.17
N ALA A 265 -11.09 2.47 18.05
CA ALA A 265 -11.33 1.72 19.27
C ALA A 265 -11.67 0.24 18.98
N LYS A 266 -12.43 -0.04 17.91
CA LYS A 266 -12.72 -1.42 17.48
C LYS A 266 -11.52 -2.10 16.85
N ALA A 267 -10.79 -1.42 15.98
CA ALA A 267 -9.61 -1.95 15.29
C ALA A 267 -8.47 -2.30 16.27
N ALA A 268 -8.25 -1.44 17.28
CA ALA A 268 -7.21 -1.61 18.28
C ALA A 268 -7.42 -2.85 19.18
N ILE A 269 -8.65 -3.33 19.31
CA ILE A 269 -8.96 -4.61 19.97
C ILE A 269 -8.41 -5.78 19.14
N PHE A 270 -8.43 -5.67 17.81
CA PHE A 270 -7.96 -6.73 16.93
C PHE A 270 -6.44 -6.74 16.81
N ASN A 271 -5.84 -5.57 16.54
CA ASN A 271 -4.41 -5.37 16.51
C ASN A 271 -4.11 -3.89 16.75
N LYS A 272 -3.59 -3.56 17.94
CA LYS A 272 -3.31 -2.17 18.32
C LYS A 272 -2.20 -1.55 17.47
N GLU A 273 -1.15 -2.29 17.16
CA GLU A 273 -0.03 -1.79 16.35
C GLU A 273 -0.51 -1.35 14.97
N LEU A 274 -1.27 -2.18 14.27
CA LEU A 274 -1.83 -1.83 12.96
C LEU A 274 -2.87 -0.69 13.06
N ALA A 275 -3.66 -0.65 14.13
CA ALA A 275 -4.63 0.42 14.34
C ALA A 275 -3.97 1.79 14.57
N ASP A 276 -2.81 1.83 15.23
CA ASP A 276 -2.05 3.06 15.49
C ASP A 276 -1.52 3.69 14.20
N HIS A 277 -1.39 2.89 13.13
CA HIS A 277 -0.95 3.36 11.82
C HIS A 277 -2.10 3.80 10.89
N MET A 278 -3.36 3.74 11.31
CA MET A 278 -4.49 4.15 10.47
C MET A 278 -4.59 5.67 10.32
N ASP A 279 -4.59 6.14 9.06
CA ASP A 279 -4.73 7.55 8.68
C ASP A 279 -6.07 7.84 7.99
N THR A 280 -6.68 8.99 8.25
CA THR A 280 -8.03 9.38 7.76
C THR A 280 -8.06 9.89 6.32
N CYS A 281 -6.94 9.88 5.61
CA CYS A 281 -6.80 10.27 4.21
C CYS A 281 -5.62 9.54 3.56
N ILE A 282 -5.53 9.58 2.22
CA ILE A 282 -4.32 9.14 1.51
C ILE A 282 -3.23 10.17 1.77
N VAL A 283 -2.39 9.85 2.74
CA VAL A 283 -1.13 10.53 3.04
C VAL A 283 -0.27 9.55 3.82
N LYS A 284 1.02 9.58 3.57
CA LYS A 284 2.01 9.09 4.51
C LYS A 284 3.07 10.16 4.61
#